data_AF-S4W7L3-F1
#
_entry.id   AF-S4W7L3-F1
#
_cell.length_a   1.000
_cell.length_b   1.000
_cell.length_c   1.000
_cell.angle_alpha   90.00
_cell.angle_beta   90.00
_cell.angle_gamma   90.00
#
_symmetry.space_group_name_H-M   'P 1'
#
loop_
_entity.id
_entity.type
_entity.pdbx_description
1 polymer ?
#
loop_
_entity_poly.entity_id
_entity_poly.type
_entity_poly.pdbx_seq_one_letter_code
_entity_poly.pdbx_strand_id
1 'polypeptide(L)'
;MIKKYKYLTLLFLCISFTSLVKAQNVSLNGEIYEYATYYISSFNIQDGSSDVQIFRYQIQSDAYPVYVKLWFKASMISPALGIESPMTIVEVETNPFLIQNDIIIDNRDISAQTTVLYDMDSPPNPVQMSGQLINIIDPASSESIMSSMLTSGRLADGNYTFEIKLYSGFDSDALFLSSEDNKTIIVSTPVSVSLESPGGALADTLDNLLFTTFPIFQWNSQTCGGCETYIRVAEYDASVHSSLEDAIEEQRVLPFDQTQLWESIGNVTSYQFPFTGAYPLEEGKIYVWQVRVTLPTTSGNDEMLSSIFAFKLGTSGQIESTPDITNPLMIALQQTLGEGQFNALFSSGSSLDAYLPSGQLEINNIAVDASSLNYVLNQIMNNDFEIISIEVEE
;
A
#
# COMPACT_ATOMS: atom_id res chain seq x y z
N MET A 1 74.89 35.58 -30.71
CA MET A 1 73.48 36.01 -30.48
C MET A 1 72.41 35.05 -31.02
N ILE A 2 72.69 34.15 -31.97
CA ILE A 2 71.65 33.35 -32.66
C ILE A 2 71.14 32.11 -31.86
N LYS A 3 71.90 31.59 -30.89
CA LYS A 3 71.46 30.41 -30.10
C LYS A 3 70.40 30.70 -29.03
N LYS A 4 70.30 31.93 -28.51
CA LYS A 4 69.31 32.28 -27.46
C LYS A 4 67.89 32.42 -27.99
N TYR A 5 67.71 32.74 -29.28
CA TYR A 5 66.39 32.88 -29.89
C TYR A 5 65.70 31.53 -30.19
N LYS A 6 66.46 30.46 -30.46
CA LYS A 6 65.91 29.12 -30.75
C LYS A 6 65.20 28.48 -29.54
N TYR A 7 65.72 28.69 -28.33
CA TYR A 7 65.07 28.18 -27.11
C TYR A 7 63.83 29.00 -26.73
N LEU A 8 63.80 30.29 -27.06
CA LEU A 8 62.66 31.15 -26.81
C LEU A 8 61.48 30.85 -27.76
N THR A 9 61.75 30.49 -29.02
CA THR A 9 60.71 30.02 -29.96
C THR A 9 60.19 28.62 -29.60
N LEU A 10 61.03 27.72 -29.09
CA LEU A 10 60.59 26.40 -28.65
C LEU A 10 59.70 26.48 -27.38
N LEU A 11 60.01 27.40 -26.46
CA LEU A 11 59.20 27.64 -25.26
C LEU A 11 57.84 28.24 -25.60
N PHE A 12 57.78 29.16 -26.59
CA PHE A 12 56.52 29.75 -27.04
C PHE A 12 55.64 28.73 -27.79
N LEU A 13 56.25 27.78 -28.52
CA LEU A 13 55.53 26.71 -29.22
C LEU A 13 54.94 25.66 -28.24
N CYS A 14 55.60 25.41 -27.11
CA CYS A 14 55.09 24.51 -26.06
C CYS A 14 53.98 25.15 -25.21
N ILE A 15 53.94 26.48 -25.09
CA ILE A 15 52.88 27.19 -24.33
C ILE A 15 51.60 27.37 -25.18
N SER A 16 51.69 27.31 -26.51
CA SER A 16 50.52 27.35 -27.41
C SER A 16 49.76 26.01 -27.54
N PHE A 17 50.23 24.93 -26.90
CA PHE A 17 49.56 23.61 -26.92
C PHE A 17 48.89 23.23 -25.59
N THR A 18 48.95 24.08 -24.57
CA THR A 18 48.08 23.95 -23.40
C THR A 18 46.78 24.71 -23.64
N SER A 19 46.06 24.37 -24.72
CA SER A 19 44.61 24.53 -24.66
C SER A 19 44.17 23.69 -23.48
N LEU A 20 43.74 24.34 -22.40
CA LEU A 20 43.06 23.64 -21.30
C LEU A 20 42.03 22.73 -21.96
N VAL A 21 42.27 21.42 -21.90
CA VAL A 21 41.20 20.44 -22.08
C VAL A 21 40.30 20.69 -20.88
N LYS A 22 39.35 21.62 -21.02
CA LYS A 22 38.24 21.70 -20.09
C LYS A 22 37.56 20.34 -20.22
N ALA A 23 37.62 19.55 -19.16
CA ALA A 23 36.72 18.40 -19.05
C ALA A 23 35.31 18.99 -19.15
N GLN A 24 34.62 18.67 -20.25
CA GLN A 24 33.24 19.06 -20.42
C GLN A 24 32.42 18.26 -19.43
N ASN A 25 31.61 18.94 -18.63
CA ASN A 25 30.76 18.29 -17.67
C ASN A 25 29.36 18.22 -18.26
N VAL A 26 28.90 17.01 -18.57
CA VAL A 26 27.53 16.76 -19.01
C VAL A 26 26.85 15.89 -17.96
N SER A 27 25.74 16.40 -17.41
CA SER A 27 25.04 15.77 -16.30
C SER A 27 23.60 15.40 -16.65
N LEU A 28 23.10 14.35 -16.02
CA LEU A 28 21.68 14.03 -15.95
C LEU A 28 21.10 14.66 -14.67
N ASN A 29 20.04 15.46 -14.81
CA ASN A 29 19.29 16.03 -13.70
C ASN A 29 17.82 15.62 -13.80
N GLY A 30 17.34 14.82 -12.86
CA GLY A 30 16.01 14.21 -12.94
C GLY A 30 15.88 13.00 -12.02
N GLU A 31 14.91 12.15 -12.28
CA GLU A 31 14.65 10.96 -11.47
C GLU A 31 14.02 9.81 -12.26
N ILE A 32 14.13 8.60 -11.69
CA ILE A 32 13.32 7.44 -12.04
C ILE A 32 12.12 7.37 -11.09
N TYR A 33 10.92 7.41 -11.67
CA TYR A 33 9.64 7.34 -10.95
C TYR A 33 9.34 5.91 -10.49
N GLU A 34 8.83 5.80 -9.27
CA GLU A 34 8.38 4.54 -8.69
C GLU A 34 6.87 4.35 -8.86
N TYR A 35 6.49 3.17 -9.32
CA TYR A 35 5.11 2.70 -9.31
C TYR A 35 5.03 1.43 -8.46
N ALA A 36 3.92 1.26 -7.75
CA ALA A 36 3.64 0.04 -7.00
C ALA A 36 3.25 -1.12 -7.92
N THR A 37 2.57 -0.82 -9.03
CA THR A 37 2.11 -1.81 -10.00
C THR A 37 2.37 -1.33 -11.41
N TYR A 38 2.93 -2.23 -12.22
CA TYR A 38 3.25 -2.00 -13.62
C TYR A 38 2.37 -2.89 -14.49
N TYR A 39 1.54 -2.28 -15.32
CA TYR A 39 0.73 -2.99 -16.31
C TYR A 39 1.52 -3.25 -17.59
N ILE A 40 1.43 -4.46 -18.14
CA ILE A 40 2.16 -4.82 -19.37
C ILE A 40 1.66 -4.03 -20.57
N SER A 41 0.39 -3.65 -20.57
CA SER A 41 -0.18 -2.78 -21.61
C SER A 41 0.54 -1.44 -21.73
N SER A 42 1.26 -1.00 -20.70
CA SER A 42 2.06 0.24 -20.72
C SER A 42 3.41 0.08 -21.43
N PHE A 43 3.80 -1.12 -21.85
CA PHE A 43 5.10 -1.43 -22.45
C PHE A 43 4.96 -2.21 -23.75
N ASN A 44 5.61 -1.74 -24.81
CA ASN A 44 5.80 -2.53 -26.01
C ASN A 44 7.14 -3.25 -25.94
N ILE A 45 7.09 -4.52 -25.59
CA ILE A 45 8.28 -5.33 -25.42
C ILE A 45 9.02 -5.47 -26.75
N GLN A 46 8.33 -5.49 -27.90
CA GLN A 46 8.95 -5.75 -29.21
C GLN A 46 9.95 -4.68 -29.66
N ASP A 47 9.70 -3.42 -29.30
CA ASP A 47 10.53 -2.29 -29.73
C ASP A 47 11.10 -1.45 -28.57
N GLY A 48 10.77 -1.81 -27.33
CA GLY A 48 11.22 -1.12 -26.13
C GLY A 48 10.47 0.16 -25.80
N SER A 49 9.46 0.54 -26.59
CA SER A 49 8.67 1.75 -26.33
C SER A 49 7.71 1.56 -25.15
N SER A 50 7.26 2.68 -24.58
CA SER A 50 6.33 2.69 -23.45
C SER A 50 5.42 3.90 -23.53
N ASP A 51 4.19 3.75 -23.02
CA ASP A 51 3.23 4.84 -22.90
C ASP A 51 3.29 5.53 -21.53
N VAL A 52 4.01 4.93 -20.56
CA VAL A 52 4.21 5.48 -19.22
C VAL A 52 5.60 6.07 -19.06
N GLN A 53 5.68 7.16 -18.30
CA GLN A 53 6.94 7.81 -17.99
C GLN A 53 7.62 7.09 -16.81
N ILE A 54 8.67 6.33 -17.09
CA ILE A 54 9.50 5.65 -16.08
C ILE A 54 10.56 6.59 -15.52
N PHE A 55 11.14 7.43 -16.38
CA PHE A 55 12.11 8.43 -15.95
C PHE A 55 11.96 9.70 -16.77
N ARG A 56 12.50 10.79 -16.21
CA ARG A 56 12.64 12.05 -16.92
C ARG A 56 13.94 12.71 -16.48
N TYR A 57 14.79 13.05 -17.44
CA TYR A 57 16.04 13.76 -17.18
C TYR A 57 16.17 14.98 -18.06
N GLN A 58 16.73 16.04 -17.50
CA GLN A 58 17.33 17.13 -18.23
C GLN A 58 18.82 16.81 -18.42
N ILE A 59 19.26 16.75 -19.67
CA ILE A 59 20.68 16.71 -20.02
C ILE A 59 21.17 18.16 -20.07
N GLN A 60 22.19 18.46 -19.28
CA GLN A 60 22.81 19.79 -19.22
C GLN A 60 24.31 19.68 -19.45
N SER A 61 24.88 20.64 -20.16
CA SER A 61 26.32 20.79 -20.34
C SER A 61 26.80 22.19 -19.96
N ASP A 62 28.03 22.26 -19.46
CA ASP A 62 28.74 23.53 -19.25
C ASP A 62 29.28 24.16 -20.55
N ALA A 63 29.23 23.44 -21.67
CA ALA A 63 29.62 23.93 -22.99
C ALA A 63 28.77 23.32 -24.10
N TYR A 64 28.38 24.13 -25.07
CA TYR A 64 27.64 23.72 -26.26
C TYR A 64 28.37 24.10 -27.55
N PRO A 65 28.16 23.38 -28.67
CA PRO A 65 27.39 22.14 -28.77
C PRO A 65 28.17 20.92 -28.24
N VAL A 66 27.46 19.84 -27.91
CA VAL A 66 28.08 18.59 -27.42
C VAL A 66 27.40 17.37 -28.03
N TYR A 67 28.19 16.37 -28.41
CA TYR A 67 27.65 15.07 -28.79
C TYR A 67 27.32 14.27 -27.56
N VAL A 68 26.15 13.66 -27.58
CA VAL A 68 25.66 12.79 -26.51
C VAL A 68 25.18 11.46 -27.07
N LYS A 69 25.27 10.42 -26.26
CA LYS A 69 24.70 9.10 -26.52
C LYS A 69 24.09 8.58 -25.25
N LEU A 70 22.90 8.01 -25.35
CA LEU A 70 22.18 7.43 -24.24
C LEU A 70 22.20 5.91 -24.37
N TRP A 71 22.37 5.25 -23.24
CA TRP A 71 22.17 3.82 -23.10
C TRP A 71 21.18 3.60 -21.97
N PHE A 72 20.15 2.81 -22.24
CA PHE A 72 19.10 2.48 -21.29
C PHE A 72 18.93 0.97 -21.22
N LYS A 73 18.77 0.44 -20.01
CA LYS A 73 18.50 -0.97 -19.78
C LYS A 73 17.46 -1.14 -18.69
N ALA A 74 16.47 -1.98 -18.97
CA ALA A 74 15.57 -2.54 -17.97
C ALA A 74 15.88 -4.02 -17.78
N SER A 75 16.00 -4.45 -16.52
CA SER A 75 16.25 -5.84 -16.16
C SER A 75 15.43 -6.26 -14.95
N MET A 76 15.27 -7.56 -14.75
CA MET A 76 14.54 -8.10 -13.60
C MET A 76 15.22 -9.30 -12.95
N ILE A 77 14.96 -9.45 -11.66
CA ILE A 77 15.12 -10.70 -10.92
C ILE A 77 13.75 -11.02 -10.33
N SER A 78 13.17 -12.16 -10.69
CA SER A 78 11.80 -12.52 -10.32
C SER A 78 11.73 -14.00 -9.94
N PRO A 79 11.91 -14.33 -8.64
CA PRO A 79 11.76 -15.69 -8.15
C PRO A 79 10.39 -16.30 -8.45
N ALA A 80 9.34 -15.46 -8.49
CA ALA A 80 7.98 -15.87 -8.88
C ALA A 80 7.91 -16.43 -10.31
N LEU A 81 8.86 -16.07 -11.17
CA LEU A 81 9.00 -16.55 -12.54
C LEU A 81 10.15 -17.55 -12.70
N GLY A 82 10.81 -17.96 -11.60
CA GLY A 82 12.01 -18.79 -11.61
C GLY A 82 13.27 -18.08 -12.10
N ILE A 83 13.30 -16.75 -12.09
CA ILE A 83 14.42 -15.92 -12.56
C ILE A 83 15.26 -15.50 -11.34
N GLU A 84 16.28 -16.30 -11.04
CA GLU A 84 17.16 -16.11 -9.87
C GLU A 84 18.39 -15.23 -10.15
N SER A 85 18.60 -14.83 -11.40
CA SER A 85 19.71 -13.97 -11.82
C SER A 85 19.21 -12.85 -12.74
N PRO A 86 19.86 -11.67 -12.78
CA PRO A 86 19.42 -10.55 -13.61
C PRO A 86 19.17 -10.95 -15.06
N MET A 87 17.92 -10.83 -15.48
CA MET A 87 17.48 -11.06 -16.85
C MET A 87 17.19 -9.72 -17.51
N THR A 88 17.71 -9.50 -18.72
CA THR A 88 17.44 -8.26 -19.47
C THR A 88 16.06 -8.33 -20.10
N ILE A 89 15.24 -7.31 -19.86
CA ILE A 89 13.93 -7.15 -20.50
C ILE A 89 14.13 -6.42 -21.83
N VAL A 90 14.80 -5.28 -21.77
CA VAL A 90 15.14 -4.48 -22.94
C VAL A 90 16.41 -3.68 -22.67
N GLU A 91 17.22 -3.52 -23.72
CA GLU A 91 18.42 -2.71 -23.74
C GLU A 91 18.45 -1.92 -25.04
N VAL A 92 18.47 -0.60 -24.93
CA VAL A 92 18.46 0.34 -26.06
C VAL A 92 19.68 1.24 -25.96
N GLU A 93 20.32 1.46 -27.10
CA GLU A 93 21.38 2.46 -27.24
C GLU A 93 21.04 3.43 -28.37
N THR A 94 21.17 4.73 -28.11
CA THR A 94 21.00 5.73 -29.17
C THR A 94 22.24 5.79 -30.06
N ASN A 95 22.08 6.26 -31.30
CA ASN A 95 23.21 6.81 -32.04
C ASN A 95 23.67 8.11 -31.37
N PRO A 96 24.95 8.50 -31.50
CA PRO A 96 25.40 9.82 -31.11
C PRO A 96 24.56 10.93 -31.78
N PHE A 97 24.08 11.89 -30.99
CA PHE A 97 23.35 13.05 -31.48
C PHE A 97 23.90 14.33 -30.85
N LEU A 98 23.76 15.45 -31.58
CA LEU A 98 24.31 16.74 -31.16
C LEU A 98 23.22 17.56 -30.45
N ILE A 99 23.54 18.10 -29.28
CA ILE A 99 22.69 19.07 -28.58
C ILE A 99 23.36 20.44 -28.57
N GLN A 100 22.55 21.49 -28.71
CA GLN A 100 23.01 22.89 -28.76
C GLN A 100 22.61 23.69 -27.51
N ASN A 101 21.69 23.15 -26.72
CA ASN A 101 21.26 23.64 -25.43
C ASN A 101 20.79 22.45 -24.57
N ASP A 102 20.38 22.73 -23.33
CA ASP A 102 19.77 21.74 -22.45
C ASP A 102 18.61 21.04 -23.15
N ILE A 103 18.46 19.74 -22.94
CA ILE A 103 17.36 18.96 -23.53
C ILE A 103 16.71 18.08 -22.47
N ILE A 104 15.38 17.98 -22.52
CA ILE A 104 14.62 17.08 -21.66
C ILE A 104 14.39 15.79 -22.45
N ILE A 105 14.68 14.66 -21.80
CA ILE A 105 14.45 13.32 -22.31
C ILE A 105 13.58 12.54 -21.33
N ASP A 106 12.74 11.67 -21.88
CA ASP A 106 12.08 10.62 -21.13
C ASP A 106 12.24 9.25 -21.81
N ASN A 107 11.88 8.18 -21.10
CA ASN A 107 12.06 6.81 -21.61
C ASN A 107 11.29 6.54 -22.90
N ARG A 108 10.20 7.27 -23.17
CA ARG A 108 9.35 7.09 -24.34
C ARG A 108 9.99 7.72 -25.58
N ASP A 109 10.93 8.64 -25.38
CA ASP A 109 11.75 9.18 -26.46
C ASP A 109 12.83 8.18 -26.90
N ILE A 110 13.27 7.28 -26.02
CA ILE A 110 14.36 6.31 -26.25
C ILE A 110 13.81 5.00 -26.79
N SER A 111 13.87 4.83 -28.11
CA SER A 111 13.49 3.57 -28.76
C SER A 111 14.35 3.28 -30.00
N ALA A 112 14.07 2.17 -30.68
CA ALA A 112 14.65 1.87 -31.98
C ALA A 112 14.11 2.78 -33.12
N GLN A 113 13.09 3.59 -32.86
CA GLN A 113 12.54 4.52 -33.83
C GLN A 113 13.26 5.87 -33.77
N THR A 114 13.09 6.65 -34.84
CA THR A 114 13.57 8.03 -34.87
C THR A 114 12.56 8.95 -34.20
N THR A 115 13.01 9.73 -33.22
CA THR A 115 12.23 10.75 -32.52
C THR A 115 12.84 12.13 -32.78
N VAL A 116 12.01 13.17 -32.82
CA VAL A 116 12.46 14.57 -32.93
C VAL A 116 12.05 15.29 -31.67
N LEU A 117 13.04 15.69 -30.90
CA LEU A 117 12.89 16.47 -29.68
C LEU A 117 13.27 17.94 -29.96
N TYR A 118 12.96 18.81 -29.02
CA TYR A 118 13.34 20.22 -29.07
C TYR A 118 14.15 20.54 -27.82
N ASP A 119 15.29 21.21 -28.00
CA ASP A 119 16.08 21.70 -26.88
C ASP A 119 15.40 22.91 -26.20
N MET A 120 15.99 23.39 -25.11
CA MET A 120 15.45 24.48 -24.30
C MET A 120 15.90 25.87 -24.76
N ASP A 121 16.39 26.02 -26.00
CA ASP A 121 16.79 27.31 -26.55
C ASP A 121 15.58 28.19 -26.92
N SER A 122 15.83 29.47 -27.23
CA SER A 122 14.80 30.42 -27.65
C SER A 122 15.21 31.12 -28.96
N PRO A 123 14.70 30.68 -30.14
CA PRO A 123 13.74 29.60 -30.36
C PRO A 123 14.33 28.18 -30.18
N PRO A 124 13.52 27.15 -29.88
CA PRO A 124 14.00 25.78 -29.72
C PRO A 124 14.62 25.19 -30.99
N ASN A 125 15.74 24.49 -30.87
CA ASN A 125 16.38 23.76 -31.96
C ASN A 125 15.85 22.31 -32.01
N PRO A 126 15.52 21.77 -33.21
CA PRO A 126 15.15 20.37 -33.33
C PRO A 126 16.36 19.46 -33.20
N VAL A 127 16.22 18.40 -32.41
CA VAL A 127 17.23 17.36 -32.17
C VAL A 127 16.65 16.03 -32.61
N GLN A 128 17.22 15.45 -33.66
CA GLN A 128 16.82 14.13 -34.14
C GLN A 128 17.59 13.06 -33.37
N MET A 129 16.86 12.18 -32.69
CA MET A 129 17.40 11.05 -31.98
C MET A 129 16.96 9.76 -32.66
N SER A 130 17.85 8.79 -32.71
CA SER A 130 17.55 7.44 -33.20
C SER A 130 18.35 6.46 -32.35
N GLY A 131 17.83 5.25 -32.18
CA GLY A 131 18.53 4.21 -31.45
C GLY A 131 18.39 2.84 -32.08
N GLN A 132 18.96 1.87 -31.39
CA GLN A 132 18.93 0.47 -31.74
C GLN A 132 18.67 -0.38 -30.50
N LEU A 133 17.93 -1.46 -30.69
CA LEU A 133 17.78 -2.51 -29.67
C LEU A 133 19.06 -3.34 -29.64
N ILE A 134 19.73 -3.30 -28.50
CA ILE A 134 20.93 -4.11 -28.23
C ILE A 134 20.53 -5.50 -27.77
N ASN A 135 19.53 -5.55 -26.89
CA ASN A 135 19.03 -6.80 -26.32
C ASN A 135 17.54 -6.66 -25.96
N ILE A 136 16.83 -7.76 -26.05
CA ILE A 136 15.42 -7.88 -25.72
C ILE A 136 15.19 -9.28 -25.16
N ILE A 137 14.28 -9.41 -24.20
CA ILE A 137 13.82 -10.72 -23.74
C ILE A 137 13.37 -11.56 -24.93
N ASP A 138 13.99 -12.73 -25.12
CA ASP A 138 13.64 -13.65 -26.20
C ASP A 138 12.27 -14.30 -25.92
N PRO A 139 11.22 -14.00 -26.70
CA PRO A 139 9.88 -14.52 -26.46
C PRO A 139 9.81 -16.05 -26.53
N ALA A 140 10.65 -16.69 -27.36
CA ALA A 140 10.65 -18.14 -27.54
C ALA A 140 11.24 -18.88 -26.34
N SER A 141 12.20 -18.26 -25.64
CA SER A 141 12.78 -18.80 -24.40
C SER A 141 11.94 -18.45 -23.15
N SER A 142 11.00 -17.52 -23.28
CA SER A 142 10.32 -16.86 -22.16
C SER A 142 8.79 -16.91 -22.27
N GLU A 143 8.25 -17.93 -22.94
CA GLU A 143 6.81 -18.07 -23.20
C GLU A 143 6.00 -18.21 -21.90
N SER A 144 6.53 -18.89 -20.90
CA SER A 144 5.92 -19.00 -19.56
C SER A 144 5.88 -17.66 -18.82
N ILE A 145 6.93 -16.85 -18.97
CA ILE A 145 7.03 -15.50 -18.40
C ILE A 145 5.99 -14.59 -19.07
N MET A 146 5.97 -14.58 -20.40
CA MET A 146 5.05 -13.77 -21.18
C MET A 146 3.60 -14.17 -20.96
N SER A 147 3.30 -15.47 -20.89
CA SER A 147 1.95 -15.96 -20.63
C SER A 147 1.48 -15.64 -19.20
N SER A 148 2.35 -15.77 -18.19
CA SER A 148 2.05 -15.37 -16.81
C SER A 148 1.72 -13.88 -16.73
N MET A 149 2.56 -13.06 -17.35
CA MET A 149 2.39 -11.61 -17.49
C MET A 149 1.08 -11.26 -18.20
N LEU A 150 0.81 -11.83 -19.38
CA LEU A 150 -0.41 -11.55 -20.15
C LEU A 150 -1.68 -12.01 -19.41
N THR A 151 -1.60 -13.11 -18.65
CA THR A 151 -2.74 -13.62 -17.87
C THR A 151 -3.06 -12.73 -16.67
N SER A 152 -2.03 -12.24 -15.96
CA SER A 152 -2.23 -11.33 -14.83
C SER A 152 -2.51 -9.88 -15.26
N GLY A 153 -2.12 -9.51 -16.49
CA GLY A 153 -2.14 -8.13 -17.00
C GLY A 153 -1.08 -7.21 -16.37
N ARG A 154 -0.26 -7.73 -15.45
CA ARG A 154 0.70 -6.98 -14.62
C ARG A 154 2.09 -7.64 -14.67
N LEU A 155 3.14 -6.84 -14.48
CA LEU A 155 4.48 -7.38 -14.24
C LEU A 155 4.46 -8.27 -12.99
N ALA A 156 5.18 -9.39 -13.04
CA ALA A 156 5.25 -10.35 -11.94
C ALA A 156 6.11 -9.83 -10.78
N ASP A 157 5.88 -10.38 -9.59
CA ASP A 157 6.62 -10.05 -8.37
C ASP A 157 8.13 -10.23 -8.55
N GLY A 158 8.89 -9.17 -8.33
CA GLY A 158 10.34 -9.18 -8.51
C GLY A 158 10.98 -7.80 -8.37
N ASN A 159 12.29 -7.79 -8.51
CA ASN A 159 13.11 -6.58 -8.47
C ASN A 159 13.41 -6.14 -9.90
N TYR A 160 12.88 -5.00 -10.30
CA TYR A 160 13.07 -4.42 -11.63
C TYR A 160 14.07 -3.29 -11.55
N THR A 161 15.18 -3.41 -12.28
CA THR A 161 16.25 -2.41 -12.28
C THR A 161 16.27 -1.66 -13.60
N PHE A 162 16.15 -0.34 -13.50
CA PHE A 162 16.27 0.60 -14.60
C PHE A 162 17.62 1.29 -14.50
N GLU A 163 18.42 1.22 -15.56
CA GLU A 163 19.75 1.83 -15.65
C GLU A 163 19.77 2.79 -16.84
N ILE A 164 20.26 4.01 -16.63
CA ILE A 164 20.53 4.98 -17.68
C ILE A 164 21.99 5.44 -17.62
N LYS A 165 22.65 5.49 -18.77
CA LYS A 165 24.01 5.98 -18.92
C LYS A 165 24.05 7.03 -20.01
N LEU A 166 24.67 8.16 -19.69
CA LEU A 166 24.93 9.26 -20.60
C LEU A 166 26.42 9.28 -20.94
N TYR A 167 26.71 9.14 -22.23
CA TYR A 167 28.03 9.34 -22.79
C TYR A 167 28.06 10.69 -23.51
N SER A 168 29.16 11.42 -23.41
CA SER A 168 29.32 12.69 -24.11
C SER A 168 30.74 12.93 -24.62
N GLY A 169 30.87 13.85 -25.57
CA GLY A 169 32.15 14.25 -26.15
C GLY A 169 32.03 15.32 -27.24
N PHE A 170 33.17 15.81 -27.71
CA PHE A 170 33.24 16.79 -28.80
C PHE A 170 33.17 16.18 -30.20
N ASP A 171 33.35 14.87 -30.29
CA ASP A 171 33.33 14.10 -31.54
C ASP A 171 32.34 12.93 -31.35
N SER A 172 31.50 12.69 -32.35
CA SER A 172 30.51 11.61 -32.34
C SER A 172 31.14 10.23 -32.16
N ASP A 173 32.41 10.05 -32.57
CA ASP A 173 33.11 8.77 -32.48
C ASP A 173 33.93 8.61 -31.18
N ALA A 174 34.04 9.66 -30.37
CA ALA A 174 34.85 9.68 -29.14
C ALA A 174 34.04 10.17 -27.93
N LEU A 175 33.06 9.35 -27.51
CA LEU A 175 32.21 9.62 -26.35
C LEU A 175 32.67 8.85 -25.12
N PHE A 176 32.61 9.51 -23.96
CA PHE A 176 32.99 8.93 -22.67
C PHE A 176 31.82 9.00 -21.69
N LEU A 177 31.74 8.02 -20.77
CA LEU A 177 30.71 8.03 -19.73
C LEU A 177 30.83 9.31 -18.92
N SER A 178 29.75 10.08 -18.91
CA SER A 178 29.69 11.41 -18.29
C SER A 178 28.78 11.41 -17.06
N SER A 179 27.68 10.67 -17.12
CA SER A 179 26.74 10.52 -16.02
C SER A 179 26.05 9.15 -16.11
N GLU A 180 25.65 8.60 -14.98
CA GLU A 180 24.80 7.42 -14.91
C GLU A 180 23.82 7.55 -13.75
N ASP A 181 22.66 6.92 -13.89
CA ASP A 181 21.72 6.73 -12.79
C ASP A 181 21.10 5.34 -12.89
N ASN A 182 20.74 4.75 -11.76
CA ASN A 182 20.01 3.51 -11.73
C ASN A 182 19.07 3.43 -10.53
N LYS A 183 17.99 2.67 -10.69
CA LYS A 183 17.03 2.44 -9.62
C LYS A 183 16.43 1.05 -9.71
N THR A 184 16.43 0.34 -8.58
CA THR A 184 15.72 -0.93 -8.43
C THR A 184 14.39 -0.68 -7.74
N ILE A 185 13.32 -1.14 -8.37
CA ILE A 185 11.94 -1.01 -7.93
C ILE A 185 11.42 -2.41 -7.60
N ILE A 186 10.87 -2.55 -6.40
CA ILE A 186 10.29 -3.81 -5.95
C ILE A 186 8.83 -3.82 -6.41
N VAL A 187 8.53 -4.66 -7.38
CA VAL A 187 7.16 -4.93 -7.81
C VAL A 187 6.69 -6.15 -7.06
N SER A 188 5.52 -6.06 -6.43
CA SER A 188 4.88 -7.24 -5.85
C SER A 188 3.38 -7.12 -5.96
N THR A 189 2.72 -8.26 -5.92
CA THR A 189 1.27 -8.34 -5.92
C THR A 189 0.77 -7.71 -4.62
N PRO A 190 -0.10 -6.67 -4.69
CA PRO A 190 -0.56 -5.99 -3.49
C PRO A 190 -1.28 -6.96 -2.54
N VAL A 191 -0.86 -7.00 -1.28
CA VAL A 191 -1.55 -7.77 -0.22
C VAL A 191 -2.73 -6.96 0.30
N SER A 192 -3.91 -7.57 0.42
CA SER A 192 -5.09 -6.96 1.03
C SER A 192 -4.77 -6.24 2.34
N VAL A 193 -5.41 -5.10 2.61
CA VAL A 193 -5.28 -4.38 3.89
C VAL A 193 -5.95 -5.20 4.99
N SER A 194 -5.18 -5.65 5.98
CA SER A 194 -5.67 -6.47 7.10
C SER A 194 -5.67 -5.65 8.38
N LEU A 195 -6.84 -5.47 9.00
CA LEU A 195 -6.94 -4.74 10.26
C LEU A 195 -6.44 -5.60 11.42
N GLU A 196 -5.70 -5.00 12.35
CA GLU A 196 -5.13 -5.69 13.51
C GLU A 196 -5.83 -5.28 14.81
N SER A 197 -5.98 -3.97 15.05
CA SER A 197 -6.65 -3.45 16.25
C SER A 197 -7.07 -1.99 16.07
N PRO A 198 -8.03 -1.48 16.87
CA PRO A 198 -8.89 -2.22 17.78
C PRO A 198 -10.06 -2.87 17.05
N GLY A 199 -10.67 -3.85 17.71
CA GLY A 199 -11.93 -4.39 17.26
C GLY A 199 -11.82 -5.64 16.40
N GLY A 200 -12.96 -5.99 15.80
CA GLY A 200 -13.12 -7.18 14.99
C GLY A 200 -14.56 -7.27 14.47
N ALA A 201 -15.12 -8.46 14.43
CA ALA A 201 -16.51 -8.65 14.05
C ALA A 201 -17.48 -8.02 15.08
N LEU A 202 -18.64 -7.56 14.62
CA LEU A 202 -19.67 -6.95 15.47
C LEU A 202 -20.19 -7.90 16.57
N ALA A 203 -20.23 -9.20 16.27
CA ALA A 203 -20.68 -10.22 17.22
C ALA A 203 -19.77 -10.30 18.47
N ASP A 204 -18.53 -9.87 18.35
CA ASP A 204 -17.49 -10.02 19.38
C ASP A 204 -17.24 -8.68 20.12
N THR A 205 -18.22 -7.78 20.18
CA THR A 205 -18.07 -6.45 20.82
C THR A 205 -17.67 -6.50 22.30
N LEU A 206 -17.89 -7.62 22.99
CA LEU A 206 -17.41 -7.87 24.35
C LEU A 206 -15.89 -8.13 24.41
N ASP A 207 -15.33 -8.80 23.41
CA ASP A 207 -13.87 -8.99 23.29
C ASP A 207 -13.18 -7.75 22.71
N ASN A 208 -13.95 -6.88 22.06
CA ASN A 208 -13.53 -5.65 21.40
C ASN A 208 -13.82 -4.38 22.23
N LEU A 209 -13.76 -4.49 23.56
CA LEU A 209 -14.04 -3.42 24.50
C LEU A 209 -12.80 -2.54 24.77
N LEU A 210 -12.95 -1.22 24.61
CA LEU A 210 -11.90 -0.24 24.89
C LEU A 210 -12.36 0.74 25.98
N PHE A 211 -11.43 1.23 26.79
CA PHE A 211 -11.69 2.22 27.84
C PHE A 211 -11.01 3.57 27.57
N THR A 212 -10.79 3.88 26.30
CA THR A 212 -10.16 5.14 25.86
C THR A 212 -10.95 5.73 24.70
N THR A 213 -11.21 7.04 24.76
CA THR A 213 -11.77 7.82 23.65
C THR A 213 -10.71 8.19 22.60
N PHE A 214 -9.45 7.79 22.84
CA PHE A 214 -8.33 7.95 21.92
C PHE A 214 -7.72 6.57 21.61
N PRO A 215 -8.41 5.71 20.84
CA PRO A 215 -7.85 4.44 20.41
C PRO A 215 -6.72 4.61 19.38
N ILE A 216 -5.80 3.65 19.35
CA ILE A 216 -4.79 3.52 18.30
C ILE A 216 -5.26 2.45 17.33
N PHE A 217 -5.46 2.84 16.07
CA PHE A 217 -5.75 1.96 14.96
C PHE A 217 -4.47 1.40 14.38
N GLN A 218 -4.43 0.10 14.10
CA GLN A 218 -3.30 -0.64 13.56
C GLN A 218 -3.78 -1.61 12.50
N TRP A 219 -3.02 -1.70 11.41
CA TRP A 219 -3.30 -2.59 10.29
C TRP A 219 -2.00 -3.04 9.64
N ASN A 220 -2.06 -4.18 8.97
CA ASN A 220 -1.04 -4.64 8.08
C ASN A 220 -1.39 -4.25 6.64
N SER A 221 -0.46 -3.59 5.96
CA SER A 221 -0.52 -3.33 4.53
C SER A 221 0.89 -3.28 3.97
N GLN A 222 1.04 -3.60 2.69
CA GLN A 222 2.31 -3.37 2.02
C GLN A 222 2.59 -1.86 1.93
N THR A 223 3.74 -1.45 2.43
CA THR A 223 4.27 -0.10 2.20
C THR A 223 4.88 -0.03 0.80
N CYS A 224 4.58 1.02 0.04
CA CYS A 224 5.20 1.29 -1.25
C CYS A 224 5.57 2.78 -1.40
N GLY A 225 6.48 3.09 -2.33
CA GLY A 225 6.77 4.47 -2.73
C GLY A 225 5.53 5.11 -3.36
N GLY A 226 5.06 6.22 -2.78
CA GLY A 226 3.86 6.94 -3.25
C GLY A 226 2.51 6.31 -2.83
N CYS A 227 2.51 5.27 -2.00
CA CYS A 227 1.29 4.79 -1.35
C CYS A 227 0.74 5.85 -0.38
N GLU A 228 -0.57 6.06 -0.40
CA GLU A 228 -1.29 6.94 0.52
C GLU A 228 -2.36 6.16 1.27
N THR A 229 -2.42 6.32 2.59
CA THR A 229 -3.41 5.66 3.43
C THR A 229 -4.47 6.63 3.89
N TYR A 230 -5.69 6.10 3.97
CA TYR A 230 -6.86 6.81 4.40
C TYR A 230 -7.62 6.01 5.44
N ILE A 231 -8.24 6.69 6.39
CA ILE A 231 -9.07 6.08 7.43
C ILE A 231 -10.42 6.78 7.51
N ARG A 232 -11.45 6.03 7.88
CA ARG A 232 -12.74 6.58 8.28
C ARG A 232 -13.28 5.84 9.49
N VAL A 233 -14.01 6.55 10.33
CA VAL A 233 -14.64 6.04 11.55
C VAL A 233 -16.06 6.58 11.62
N ALA A 234 -17.03 5.73 11.97
CA ALA A 234 -18.43 6.09 12.12
C ALA A 234 -19.04 5.45 13.37
N GLU A 235 -20.13 6.02 13.86
CA GLU A 235 -20.92 5.44 14.96
C GLU A 235 -21.84 4.34 14.41
N TYR A 236 -21.91 3.21 15.10
CA TYR A 236 -22.88 2.16 14.82
C TYR A 236 -23.97 2.15 15.89
N ASP A 237 -25.20 2.44 15.44
CA ASP A 237 -26.44 2.29 16.20
C ASP A 237 -27.31 1.18 15.60
N ALA A 238 -27.54 0.11 16.36
CA ALA A 238 -28.35 -1.04 15.94
C ALA A 238 -29.84 -0.72 15.75
N SER A 239 -30.33 0.40 16.28
CA SER A 239 -31.72 0.84 16.09
C SER A 239 -31.94 1.54 14.74
N VAL A 240 -30.85 2.03 14.13
CA VAL A 240 -30.88 2.80 12.87
C VAL A 240 -30.24 2.02 11.72
N HIS A 241 -29.11 1.36 11.97
CA HIS A 241 -28.32 0.71 10.92
C HIS A 241 -28.58 -0.79 10.83
N SER A 242 -28.74 -1.30 9.61
CA SER A 242 -28.96 -2.73 9.37
C SER A 242 -27.66 -3.51 9.19
N SER A 243 -26.53 -2.82 8.97
CA SER A 243 -25.20 -3.40 8.77
C SER A 243 -24.08 -2.43 9.16
N LEU A 244 -22.82 -2.91 9.18
CA LEU A 244 -21.64 -2.05 9.39
C LEU A 244 -21.38 -1.14 8.19
N GLU A 245 -21.70 -1.63 6.99
CA GLU A 245 -21.64 -0.90 5.74
C GLU A 245 -22.58 0.30 5.74
N ASP A 246 -23.80 0.15 6.28
CA ASP A 246 -24.73 1.28 6.40
C ASP A 246 -24.16 2.37 7.32
N ALA A 247 -23.65 1.96 8.49
CA ALA A 247 -23.12 2.88 9.48
C ALA A 247 -21.92 3.69 8.97
N ILE A 248 -21.01 3.05 8.22
CA ILE A 248 -19.79 3.71 7.75
C ILE A 248 -20.03 4.73 6.62
N GLU A 249 -21.15 4.63 5.91
CA GLU A 249 -21.54 5.54 4.84
C GLU A 249 -22.38 6.74 5.34
N GLU A 250 -23.09 6.60 6.47
CA GLU A 250 -24.02 7.62 6.98
C GLU A 250 -23.34 8.70 7.84
N GLN A 251 -23.05 8.42 9.12
CA GLN A 251 -22.59 9.44 10.07
C GLN A 251 -21.14 9.21 10.51
N ARG A 252 -20.22 9.88 9.79
CA ARG A 252 -18.78 9.80 10.07
C ARG A 252 -18.41 10.63 11.30
N VAL A 253 -17.68 10.01 12.21
CA VAL A 253 -16.99 10.66 13.31
C VAL A 253 -15.64 11.22 12.82
N LEU A 254 -14.99 10.48 11.92
CA LEU A 254 -13.76 10.86 11.22
C LEU A 254 -13.89 10.46 9.74
N PRO A 255 -13.64 11.35 8.79
CA PRO A 255 -13.37 12.79 8.93
C PRO A 255 -14.55 13.58 9.54
N PHE A 256 -14.26 14.72 10.17
CA PHE A 256 -15.29 15.61 10.74
C PHE A 256 -16.16 16.26 9.65
N ASP A 257 -15.54 16.69 8.55
CA ASP A 257 -16.25 17.25 7.40
C ASP A 257 -16.99 16.13 6.66
N GLN A 258 -18.32 16.15 6.75
CA GLN A 258 -19.16 15.12 6.12
C GLN A 258 -19.11 15.15 4.59
N THR A 259 -18.59 16.20 3.96
CA THR A 259 -18.33 16.21 2.51
C THR A 259 -17.11 15.36 2.13
N GLN A 260 -16.24 15.07 3.09
CA GLN A 260 -15.11 14.16 2.94
C GLN A 260 -15.54 12.74 3.37
N LEU A 261 -15.21 11.77 2.52
CA LEU A 261 -15.49 10.35 2.80
C LEU A 261 -14.38 9.67 3.59
N TRP A 262 -13.17 10.21 3.52
CA TRP A 262 -11.93 9.60 3.99
C TRP A 262 -10.98 10.66 4.53
N GLU A 263 -10.36 10.39 5.68
CA GLU A 263 -9.27 11.21 6.23
C GLU A 263 -7.93 10.70 5.67
N SER A 264 -7.10 11.58 5.12
CA SER A 264 -5.76 11.22 4.63
C SER A 264 -4.75 11.24 5.78
N ILE A 265 -4.02 10.15 5.96
CA ILE A 265 -3.08 9.97 7.08
C ILE A 265 -1.65 9.65 6.63
N GLY A 266 -1.37 9.74 5.33
CA GLY A 266 -0.06 9.48 4.76
C GLY A 266 0.26 7.99 4.62
N ASN A 267 1.54 7.67 4.40
CA ASN A 267 2.02 6.30 4.27
C ASN A 267 2.39 5.70 5.64
N VAL A 268 1.38 5.35 6.43
CA VAL A 268 1.52 4.78 7.79
C VAL A 268 0.72 3.49 7.94
N THR A 269 1.05 2.70 8.96
CA THR A 269 0.31 1.47 9.34
C THR A 269 -0.33 1.56 10.73
N SER A 270 -0.29 2.75 11.33
CA SER A 270 -0.98 3.02 12.59
C SER A 270 -1.44 4.48 12.65
N TYR A 271 -2.55 4.71 13.34
CA TYR A 271 -3.12 6.04 13.52
C TYR A 271 -3.75 6.18 14.90
N GLN A 272 -3.38 7.22 15.64
CA GLN A 272 -4.00 7.58 16.92
C GLN A 272 -5.22 8.46 16.63
N PHE A 273 -6.39 8.07 17.15
CA PHE A 273 -7.59 8.91 17.01
C PHE A 273 -7.30 10.35 17.52
N PRO A 274 -7.67 11.40 16.76
CA PRO A 274 -7.14 12.74 17.01
C PRO A 274 -7.92 13.48 18.11
N PHE A 275 -7.24 14.44 18.76
CA PHE A 275 -7.85 15.33 19.75
C PHE A 275 -8.76 16.40 19.13
N THR A 276 -8.56 16.72 17.85
CA THR A 276 -9.27 17.77 17.11
C THR A 276 -9.45 17.32 15.66
N GLY A 277 -10.49 17.80 14.97
CA GLY A 277 -10.75 17.40 13.57
C GLY A 277 -11.53 16.09 13.44
N ALA A 278 -12.10 15.61 14.54
CA ALA A 278 -13.05 14.50 14.60
C ALA A 278 -14.16 14.82 15.62
N TYR A 279 -15.32 14.18 15.48
CA TYR A 279 -16.30 14.16 16.57
C TYR A 279 -15.74 13.34 17.75
N PRO A 280 -16.00 13.74 19.01
CA PRO A 280 -15.51 12.98 20.15
C PRO A 280 -16.18 11.61 20.22
N LEU A 281 -15.39 10.57 20.53
CA LEU A 281 -15.95 9.28 20.87
C LEU A 281 -16.55 9.33 22.29
N GLU A 282 -17.77 8.85 22.44
CA GLU A 282 -18.51 8.77 23.71
C GLU A 282 -18.53 7.34 24.26
N GLU A 283 -18.51 7.22 25.59
CA GLU A 283 -18.64 5.96 26.32
C GLU A 283 -20.00 5.29 26.05
N GLY A 284 -20.04 3.95 26.10
CA GLY A 284 -21.23 3.14 25.89
C GLY A 284 -21.60 2.91 24.42
N LYS A 285 -20.99 3.65 23.49
CA LYS A 285 -21.27 3.57 22.05
C LYS A 285 -20.38 2.56 21.31
N ILE A 286 -20.86 2.10 20.16
CA ILE A 286 -20.14 1.22 19.23
C ILE A 286 -19.68 2.06 18.05
N TYR A 287 -18.44 1.82 17.60
CA TYR A 287 -17.87 2.49 16.44
C TYR A 287 -17.36 1.47 15.44
N VAL A 288 -17.46 1.83 14.18
CA VAL A 288 -16.92 1.08 13.05
C VAL A 288 -15.84 1.86 12.35
N TRP A 289 -14.83 1.18 11.84
CA TRP A 289 -13.74 1.82 11.13
C TRP A 289 -13.22 0.95 9.99
N GLN A 290 -12.63 1.63 9.00
CA GLN A 290 -12.09 1.01 7.80
C GLN A 290 -10.88 1.81 7.32
N VAL A 291 -9.95 1.09 6.69
CA VAL A 291 -8.76 1.66 6.06
C VAL A 291 -8.83 1.45 4.55
N ARG A 292 -8.37 2.45 3.82
CA ARG A 292 -8.16 2.40 2.38
C ARG A 292 -6.72 2.78 2.07
N VAL A 293 -6.04 1.97 1.28
CA VAL A 293 -4.71 2.30 0.74
C VAL A 293 -4.86 2.54 -0.75
N THR A 294 -4.32 3.66 -1.23
CA THR A 294 -4.19 3.94 -2.66
C THR A 294 -2.76 3.71 -3.10
N LEU A 295 -2.57 3.00 -4.19
CA LEU A 295 -1.26 2.67 -4.75
C LEU A 295 -1.10 3.25 -6.16
N PRO A 296 0.02 3.94 -6.46
CA PRO A 296 0.27 4.47 -7.78
C PRO A 296 0.60 3.32 -8.75
N THR A 297 -0.11 3.27 -9.86
CA THR A 297 0.12 2.30 -10.93
C THR A 297 0.41 3.02 -12.25
N THR A 298 0.91 2.28 -13.24
CA THR A 298 1.11 2.82 -14.60
C THR A 298 -0.21 3.17 -15.32
N SER A 299 -1.37 2.81 -14.75
CA SER A 299 -2.71 3.13 -15.27
C SER A 299 -3.49 4.13 -14.40
N GLY A 300 -2.85 4.74 -13.40
CA GLY A 300 -3.51 5.60 -12.40
C GLY A 300 -3.44 4.99 -10.99
N ASN A 301 -4.24 5.47 -10.04
CA ASN A 301 -4.24 4.92 -8.69
C ASN A 301 -5.21 3.74 -8.60
N ASP A 302 -4.73 2.62 -8.06
CA ASP A 302 -5.59 1.52 -7.61
C ASP A 302 -5.92 1.73 -6.12
N GLU A 303 -7.08 1.23 -5.69
CA GLU A 303 -7.53 1.32 -4.30
C GLU A 303 -7.71 -0.06 -3.69
N MET A 304 -7.32 -0.21 -2.43
CA MET A 304 -7.52 -1.41 -1.63
C MET A 304 -8.22 -1.06 -0.33
N LEU A 305 -9.36 -1.70 -0.12
CA LEU A 305 -10.17 -1.53 1.09
C LEU A 305 -9.91 -2.68 2.06
N SER A 306 -9.85 -2.36 3.35
CA SER A 306 -9.93 -3.35 4.41
C SER A 306 -11.38 -3.82 4.62
N SER A 307 -11.55 -4.90 5.38
CA SER A 307 -12.82 -5.16 6.07
C SER A 307 -13.18 -4.03 7.03
N ILE A 308 -14.42 -3.99 7.48
CA ILE A 308 -14.87 -3.05 8.51
C ILE A 308 -14.73 -3.73 9.88
N PHE A 309 -14.02 -3.10 10.82
CA PHE A 309 -13.94 -3.56 12.20
C PHE A 309 -14.89 -2.74 13.08
N ALA A 310 -15.44 -3.39 14.11
CA ALA A 310 -16.26 -2.76 15.14
C ALA A 310 -15.57 -2.86 16.51
N PHE A 311 -15.70 -1.82 17.33
CA PHE A 311 -15.28 -1.82 18.74
C PHE A 311 -16.29 -1.05 19.59
N LYS A 312 -16.34 -1.37 20.89
CA LYS A 312 -17.21 -0.69 21.85
C LYS A 312 -16.38 0.12 22.84
N LEU A 313 -16.82 1.35 23.15
CA LEU A 313 -16.26 2.09 24.27
C LEU A 313 -16.98 1.71 25.55
N GLY A 314 -16.25 1.15 26.50
CA GLY A 314 -16.76 0.80 27.80
C GLY A 314 -17.02 2.03 28.67
N THR A 315 -18.04 1.95 29.50
CA THR A 315 -18.37 2.99 30.48
C THR A 315 -17.54 2.81 31.76
N SER A 316 -16.84 3.86 32.19
CA SER A 316 -15.95 3.75 33.36
C SER A 316 -16.74 3.45 34.65
N GLY A 317 -16.33 2.41 35.39
CA GLY A 317 -17.00 1.99 36.63
C GLY A 317 -18.26 1.14 36.44
N GLN A 318 -18.64 0.84 35.20
CA GLN A 318 -19.63 -0.18 34.85
C GLN A 318 -18.91 -1.45 34.42
N ILE A 319 -19.35 -2.61 34.89
CA ILE A 319 -19.01 -3.87 34.23
C ILE A 319 -19.91 -3.91 32.99
N GLU A 320 -19.30 -3.77 31.82
CA GLU A 320 -19.97 -3.92 30.54
C GLU A 320 -20.38 -5.39 30.37
N SER A 321 -21.55 -5.74 30.89
CA SER A 321 -22.26 -6.96 30.57
C SER A 321 -23.35 -6.62 29.57
N THR A 322 -23.44 -7.36 28.47
CA THR A 322 -24.69 -7.44 27.71
C THR A 322 -25.86 -7.66 28.68
N PRO A 323 -27.04 -7.04 28.47
CA PRO A 323 -28.27 -7.66 28.95
C PRO A 323 -28.43 -8.92 28.11
N ASP A 324 -27.70 -9.96 28.50
CA ASP A 324 -27.99 -11.37 28.30
C ASP A 324 -26.72 -12.17 28.65
N ILE A 325 -26.77 -12.70 29.87
CA ILE A 325 -26.11 -13.92 30.34
C ILE A 325 -24.58 -13.89 30.50
N THR A 326 -24.04 -13.00 31.36
CA THR A 326 -22.67 -13.14 31.91
C THR A 326 -22.60 -14.03 33.15
N ASN A 327 -23.73 -14.47 33.69
CA ASN A 327 -23.77 -15.39 34.82
C ASN A 327 -23.66 -16.84 34.30
N PRO A 328 -22.61 -17.61 34.65
CA PRO A 328 -22.44 -19.00 34.22
C PRO A 328 -23.66 -19.89 34.53
N LEU A 329 -24.38 -19.60 35.62
CA LEU A 329 -25.62 -20.31 35.96
C LEU A 329 -26.74 -19.97 34.99
N MET A 330 -26.79 -18.73 34.49
CA MET A 330 -27.79 -18.32 33.52
C MET A 330 -27.54 -18.96 32.15
N ILE A 331 -26.27 -19.14 31.76
CA ILE A 331 -25.89 -19.90 30.54
C ILE A 331 -26.35 -21.36 30.69
N ALA A 332 -26.03 -21.97 31.83
CA ALA A 332 -26.39 -23.35 32.11
C ALA A 332 -27.92 -23.55 32.14
N LEU A 333 -28.67 -22.60 32.70
CA LEU A 333 -30.13 -22.60 32.68
C LEU A 333 -30.68 -22.46 31.25
N GLN A 334 -30.15 -21.55 30.43
CA GLN A 334 -30.58 -21.40 29.04
C GLN A 334 -30.34 -22.67 28.22
N GLN A 335 -29.18 -23.31 28.38
CA GLN A 335 -28.86 -24.57 27.71
C GLN A 335 -29.75 -25.73 28.15
N THR A 336 -30.11 -25.76 29.44
CA THR A 336 -30.93 -26.84 30.02
C THR A 336 -32.42 -26.67 29.69
N LEU A 337 -32.93 -25.44 29.70
CA LEU A 337 -34.35 -25.14 29.46
C LEU A 337 -34.68 -24.98 27.97
N GLY A 338 -33.68 -24.65 27.15
CA GLY A 338 -33.86 -24.22 25.76
C GLY A 338 -34.36 -22.78 25.65
N GLU A 339 -34.09 -22.14 24.52
CA GLU A 339 -34.37 -20.72 24.30
C GLU A 339 -35.83 -20.32 24.55
N GLY A 340 -36.79 -21.14 24.12
CA GLY A 340 -38.21 -20.82 24.26
C GLY A 340 -38.67 -20.72 25.72
N GLN A 341 -38.33 -21.72 26.54
CA GLN A 341 -38.72 -21.77 27.95
C GLN A 341 -37.90 -20.78 28.78
N PHE A 342 -36.64 -20.55 28.42
CA PHE A 342 -35.79 -19.55 29.04
C PHE A 342 -36.33 -18.13 28.80
N ASN A 343 -36.62 -17.77 27.55
CA ASN A 343 -37.15 -16.45 27.21
C ASN A 343 -38.52 -16.20 27.84
N ALA A 344 -39.35 -17.24 27.99
CA ALA A 344 -40.63 -17.12 28.69
C ALA A 344 -40.48 -16.64 30.15
N LEU A 345 -39.35 -16.92 30.79
CA LEU A 345 -39.08 -16.55 32.19
C LEU A 345 -38.26 -15.26 32.32
N PHE A 346 -37.26 -15.05 31.45
CA PHE A 346 -36.25 -14.00 31.63
C PHE A 346 -36.35 -12.83 30.63
N SER A 347 -37.22 -12.89 29.62
CA SER A 347 -37.39 -11.78 28.68
C SER A 347 -38.07 -10.57 29.34
N SER A 348 -37.96 -9.41 28.68
CA SER A 348 -38.56 -8.18 29.19
C SER A 348 -40.08 -8.33 29.41
N GLY A 349 -40.53 -8.04 30.63
CA GLY A 349 -41.92 -8.18 31.07
C GLY A 349 -42.32 -9.57 31.61
N SER A 350 -41.39 -10.54 31.67
CA SER A 350 -41.62 -11.86 32.29
C SER A 350 -41.40 -11.84 33.81
N SER A 351 -41.75 -12.93 34.50
CA SER A 351 -41.69 -13.04 35.96
C SER A 351 -40.28 -12.90 36.55
N LEU A 352 -39.24 -13.24 35.78
CA LEU A 352 -37.83 -13.10 36.18
C LEU A 352 -37.11 -12.02 35.36
N ASP A 353 -37.84 -11.06 34.78
CA ASP A 353 -37.25 -9.91 34.09
C ASP A 353 -36.31 -9.14 35.03
N ALA A 354 -35.08 -8.91 34.58
CA ALA A 354 -33.98 -8.29 35.32
C ALA A 354 -33.56 -8.99 36.64
N TYR A 355 -34.08 -10.18 36.96
CA TYR A 355 -33.63 -10.96 38.11
C TYR A 355 -32.37 -11.77 37.77
N LEU A 356 -31.37 -11.71 38.65
CA LEU A 356 -30.14 -12.49 38.56
C LEU A 356 -30.06 -13.50 39.72
N PRO A 357 -29.55 -14.73 39.49
CA PRO A 357 -29.31 -15.69 40.55
C PRO A 357 -28.42 -15.09 41.64
N SER A 358 -28.90 -15.09 42.89
CA SER A 358 -28.16 -14.59 44.06
C SER A 358 -27.00 -15.49 44.49
N GLY A 359 -26.92 -16.71 43.93
CA GLY A 359 -25.98 -17.76 44.33
C GLY A 359 -26.45 -18.59 45.53
N GLN A 360 -27.65 -18.33 46.05
CA GLN A 360 -28.31 -19.23 47.01
C GLN A 360 -29.05 -20.33 46.24
N LEU A 361 -28.54 -21.55 46.35
CA LEU A 361 -29.03 -22.71 45.59
C LEU A 361 -29.42 -23.79 46.58
N GLU A 362 -30.58 -24.42 46.37
CA GLU A 362 -31.03 -25.54 47.17
C GLU A 362 -31.43 -26.73 46.29
N ILE A 363 -31.06 -27.93 46.71
CA ILE A 363 -31.56 -29.18 46.14
C ILE A 363 -32.20 -29.97 47.29
N ASN A 364 -33.49 -30.29 47.16
CA ASN A 364 -34.27 -30.96 48.23
C ASN A 364 -34.21 -30.23 49.58
N ASN A 365 -34.32 -28.89 49.58
CA ASN A 365 -34.25 -28.00 50.74
C ASN A 365 -32.89 -28.04 51.49
N ILE A 366 -31.82 -28.42 50.78
CA ILE A 366 -30.46 -28.39 51.30
C ILE A 366 -29.66 -27.40 50.47
N ALA A 367 -29.03 -26.42 51.11
CA ALA A 367 -28.14 -25.49 50.45
C ALA A 367 -26.95 -26.21 49.78
N VAL A 368 -26.71 -25.91 48.51
CA VAL A 368 -25.66 -26.53 47.69
C VAL A 368 -24.74 -25.50 47.04
N ASP A 369 -23.59 -25.97 46.56
CA ASP A 369 -22.67 -25.17 45.75
C ASP A 369 -23.01 -25.24 44.24
N ALA A 370 -22.37 -24.37 43.45
CA ALA A 370 -22.55 -24.32 42.00
C ALA A 370 -22.15 -25.64 41.31
N SER A 371 -21.21 -26.41 41.87
CA SER A 371 -20.76 -27.70 41.36
C SER A 371 -21.89 -28.73 41.37
N SER A 372 -22.64 -28.78 42.48
CA SER A 372 -23.78 -29.69 42.68
C SER A 372 -24.95 -29.37 41.75
N LEU A 373 -25.20 -28.08 41.50
CA LEU A 373 -26.22 -27.65 40.52
C LEU A 373 -25.82 -28.04 39.10
N ASN A 374 -24.56 -27.81 38.70
CA ASN A 374 -24.07 -28.21 37.38
C ASN A 374 -24.19 -29.72 37.15
N TYR A 375 -24.01 -30.55 38.18
CA TYR A 375 -24.26 -31.99 38.07
C TYR A 375 -25.72 -32.27 37.67
N VAL A 376 -26.70 -31.67 38.34
CA VAL A 376 -28.13 -31.85 38.04
C VAL A 376 -28.48 -31.34 36.64
N LEU A 377 -28.01 -30.15 36.27
CA LEU A 377 -28.26 -29.58 34.93
C LEU A 377 -27.68 -30.48 33.82
N ASN A 378 -26.49 -31.06 34.03
CA ASN A 378 -25.91 -32.02 33.08
C ASN A 378 -26.73 -33.31 32.97
N GLN A 379 -27.31 -33.81 34.06
CA GLN A 379 -28.20 -34.98 34.01
C GLN A 379 -29.48 -34.69 33.19
N ILE A 380 -30.01 -33.46 33.27
CA ILE A 380 -31.14 -33.04 32.43
C ILE A 380 -30.71 -32.96 30.96
N MET A 381 -29.58 -32.31 30.67
CA MET A 381 -29.08 -32.19 29.28
C MET A 381 -28.76 -33.54 28.63
N ASN A 382 -28.31 -34.52 29.41
CA ASN A 382 -28.05 -35.89 28.93
C ASN A 382 -29.32 -36.75 28.82
N ASN A 383 -30.50 -36.21 29.14
CA ASN A 383 -31.78 -36.92 29.23
C ASN A 383 -31.82 -38.03 30.29
N ASP A 384 -30.95 -37.95 31.31
CA ASP A 384 -31.00 -38.83 32.48
C ASP A 384 -32.11 -38.38 33.46
N PHE A 385 -32.41 -37.08 33.49
CA PHE A 385 -33.53 -36.46 34.21
C PHE A 385 -34.47 -35.71 33.25
N GLU A 386 -35.76 -35.71 33.55
CA GLU A 386 -36.78 -34.99 32.79
C GLU A 386 -37.39 -33.88 33.67
N ILE A 387 -37.53 -32.68 33.10
CA ILE A 387 -38.19 -31.56 33.76
C ILE A 387 -39.71 -31.78 33.68
N ILE A 388 -40.35 -31.97 34.83
CA ILE A 388 -41.82 -32.16 34.92
C ILE A 388 -42.55 -30.82 35.01
N SER A 389 -42.02 -29.87 35.78
CA SER A 389 -42.57 -28.52 35.93
C SER A 389 -41.49 -27.52 36.34
N ILE A 390 -41.76 -26.25 36.08
CA ILE A 390 -40.96 -25.10 36.53
C ILE A 390 -41.93 -24.10 37.14
N GLU A 391 -41.65 -23.68 38.37
CA GLU A 391 -42.49 -22.75 39.12
C GLU A 391 -41.65 -21.57 39.59
N VAL A 392 -42.26 -20.38 39.63
CA VAL A 392 -41.67 -19.16 40.19
C VAL A 392 -42.48 -18.80 41.42
N GLU A 393 -41.83 -18.79 42.58
CA GLU A 393 -42.42 -18.38 43.85
C GLU A 393 -42.03 -16.91 44.14
N GLU A 394 -42.99 -16.09 44.56
CA GLU A 394 -42.81 -14.68 44.95
C GLU A 394 -42.58 -14.49 46.45
#